data_AF-A0A6V7Y573-F1
#
_entry.id   AF-A0A6V7Y573-F1
#
_cell.length_a   1.000
_cell.length_b   1.000
_cell.length_c   1.000
_cell.angle_alpha   90.00
_cell.angle_beta   90.00
_cell.angle_gamma   90.00
#
_symmetry.space_group_name_H-M   'P 1'
#
loop_
_entity.id
_entity.type
_entity.pdbx_description
1 polymer ?
#
loop_
_entity_poly.entity_id
_entity_poly.type
_entity_poly.pdbx_seq_one_letter_code
_entity_poly.pdbx_strand_id
1 'polypeptide(L)'
;MAEAGSKFMPAQATELVKRIKQLKDVDTRNTWTLVIITIGTEEICNNCTGPDTGALIKAMDILNRGIHKAFIVLVGPIHISSSFQQQENLMKTRCPCSRQQPDGFMQSLSTKWANSFAEVQSHVQNVKRKTFSALTLPFLTLHSRYPYSLFIPNKPLLNRRGHNYAAKWLWNRLISGPNYNFSKAVLSQDAYFCPSLGCPYFRTPDNFNNCEILTHSSAEQLRVSKEKELEQDLGVSKFGSKNSEVYLTTLAIMGIAFLSVITFGTIFYKRSKKGTEVALMLYMELEDCSSPNIITKQAMLVDANQ
;
A
#
# COMPACT_ATOMS: atom_id res chain seq x y z
N MET A 1 33.93 10.94 16.26
CA MET A 1 32.68 10.17 16.43
C MET A 1 31.60 11.17 16.76
N ALA A 2 30.48 11.19 16.03
CA ALA A 2 29.38 12.07 16.39
C ALA A 2 28.80 11.59 17.72
N GLU A 3 28.82 12.43 18.75
CA GLU A 3 28.16 12.11 20.01
C GLU A 3 26.66 12.01 19.77
N ALA A 4 26.09 10.82 20.01
CA ALA A 4 24.68 10.54 19.81
C ALA A 4 23.96 10.57 21.16
N GLY A 5 22.95 11.44 21.26
CA GLY A 5 22.15 11.63 22.46
C GLY A 5 21.22 12.83 22.30
N SER A 6 20.14 12.85 23.07
CA SER A 6 19.11 13.89 23.03
C SER A 6 19.68 15.32 23.10
N LYS A 7 20.69 15.56 23.95
CA LYS A 7 21.36 16.86 24.12
C LYS A 7 22.01 17.43 22.85
N PHE A 8 22.39 16.58 21.88
CA PHE A 8 23.04 16.99 20.64
C PHE A 8 22.07 17.19 19.47
N MET A 9 20.79 16.88 19.67
CA MET A 9 19.75 17.00 18.65
C MET A 9 19.65 18.39 18.01
N PRO A 10 19.79 19.51 18.75
CA PRO A 10 19.78 20.84 18.13
C PRO A 10 20.88 21.05 17.07
N ALA A 11 22.10 20.55 17.34
CA ALA A 11 23.21 20.67 16.41
C ALA A 11 22.98 19.82 15.15
N GLN A 12 22.49 18.59 15.33
CA GLN A 12 22.14 17.70 14.21
C GLN A 12 21.00 18.27 13.35
N ALA A 13 19.98 18.85 13.99
CA ALA A 13 18.88 19.53 13.29
C ALA A 13 19.37 20.73 12.47
N THR A 14 20.29 21.53 13.03
CA THR A 14 20.89 22.68 12.33
C THR A 14 21.65 22.24 11.09
N GLU A 15 22.47 21.18 11.22
CA GLU A 15 23.22 20.63 10.10
C GLU A 15 22.31 20.01 9.03
N LEU A 16 21.22 19.33 9.44
CA LEU A 16 20.23 18.79 8.51
C LEU A 16 19.56 19.89 7.69
N VAL A 17 19.12 20.98 8.35
CA VAL A 17 18.50 22.13 7.67
C VAL A 17 19.48 22.73 6.66
N LYS A 18 20.74 22.89 7.03
CA LYS A 18 21.79 23.39 6.13
C LYS A 18 21.93 22.50 4.90
N ARG A 19 22.00 21.17 5.08
CA ARG A 19 22.14 20.21 3.96
C ARG A 19 20.91 20.19 3.06
N ILE A 20 19.71 20.20 3.61
CA ILE A 20 18.46 20.24 2.84
C ILE A 20 18.46 21.50 1.94
N LYS A 21 18.81 22.67 2.47
CA LYS A 21 18.86 23.92 1.69
C LYS A 21 19.91 23.91 0.56
N GLN A 22 20.89 23.02 0.62
CA GLN A 22 21.94 22.89 -0.41
C GLN A 22 21.57 21.91 -1.52
N LEU A 23 20.49 21.14 -1.38
CA LEU A 23 19.99 20.25 -2.44
C LEU A 23 19.46 21.09 -3.61
N LYS A 24 20.11 20.98 -4.77
CA LYS A 24 19.71 21.70 -6.00
C LYS A 24 18.69 20.94 -6.85
N ASP A 25 18.66 19.61 -6.73
CA ASP A 25 17.86 18.74 -7.60
C ASP A 25 16.41 18.55 -7.12
N VAL A 26 16.08 19.09 -5.94
CA VAL A 26 14.76 18.93 -5.31
C VAL A 26 14.20 20.30 -4.93
N ASP A 27 12.95 20.56 -5.30
CA ASP A 27 12.22 21.71 -4.78
C ASP A 27 11.87 21.49 -3.30
N THR A 28 12.79 21.87 -2.43
CA THR A 28 12.67 21.76 -0.97
C THR A 28 11.58 22.65 -0.37
N ARG A 29 11.01 23.58 -1.16
CA ARG A 29 9.93 24.47 -0.71
C ARG A 29 8.57 23.80 -0.94
N ASN A 30 8.36 23.17 -2.09
CA ASN A 30 7.06 22.59 -2.42
C ASN A 30 6.95 21.09 -2.16
N THR A 31 8.07 20.39 -1.98
CA THR A 31 8.10 18.95 -1.72
C THR A 31 8.06 18.66 -0.22
N TRP A 32 7.22 17.70 0.18
CA TRP A 32 7.18 17.23 1.56
C TRP A 32 8.43 16.42 1.89
N THR A 33 9.06 16.73 3.03
CA THR A 33 10.21 15.97 3.56
C THR A 33 9.76 15.10 4.73
N LEU A 34 9.92 13.79 4.62
CA LEU A 34 9.81 12.87 5.75
C LEU A 34 11.16 12.81 6.47
N VAL A 35 11.19 13.16 7.75
CA VAL A 35 12.39 13.04 8.59
C VAL A 35 12.12 12.03 9.69
N ILE A 36 12.80 10.89 9.65
CA ILE A 36 12.74 9.88 10.70
C ILE A 36 13.94 10.08 11.62
N ILE A 37 13.66 10.32 12.89
CA ILE A 37 14.67 10.56 13.93
C ILE A 37 14.57 9.42 14.92
N THR A 38 15.61 8.59 15.02
CA THR A 38 15.67 7.51 16.02
C THR A 38 16.69 7.85 17.09
N ILE A 39 16.27 7.93 18.36
CA ILE A 39 17.14 8.34 19.46
C ILE A 39 16.94 7.47 20.70
N GLY A 40 17.84 7.61 21.66
CA GLY A 40 17.64 7.13 23.01
C GLY A 40 18.25 5.77 23.31
N THR A 41 18.33 4.84 22.35
CA THR A 41 18.88 3.50 22.62
C THR A 41 20.29 3.54 23.21
N GLU A 42 21.20 4.36 22.67
CA GLU A 42 22.55 4.51 23.23
C GLU A 42 22.56 5.29 24.55
N GLU A 43 21.69 6.29 24.66
CA GLU A 43 21.57 7.15 25.84
C GLU A 43 21.06 6.37 27.07
N ILE A 44 20.03 5.56 26.91
CA ILE A 44 19.55 4.65 27.97
C ILE A 44 20.59 3.60 28.33
N CYS A 45 21.46 3.23 27.39
CA CYS A 45 22.40 2.14 27.58
C CYS A 45 23.68 2.57 28.28
N ASN A 46 24.14 3.78 27.98
CA ASN A 46 25.36 4.35 28.55
C ASN A 46 25.07 5.12 29.84
N ASN A 47 23.97 5.89 29.88
CA ASN A 47 23.74 6.86 30.95
C ASN A 47 22.55 6.49 31.85
N CYS A 48 21.64 5.63 31.40
CA CYS A 48 20.46 5.24 32.18
C CYS A 48 19.56 6.43 32.58
N THR A 49 19.60 7.51 31.79
CA THR A 49 18.84 8.74 32.02
C THR A 49 17.66 8.89 31.06
N GLY A 50 16.69 9.71 31.47
CA GLY A 50 15.69 10.25 30.54
C GLY A 50 16.34 11.17 29.50
N PRO A 51 15.59 11.54 28.44
CA PRO A 51 16.10 12.45 27.43
C PRO A 51 16.16 13.89 27.97
N ASP A 52 16.99 14.71 27.34
CA ASP A 52 16.94 16.17 27.46
C ASP A 52 15.77 16.72 26.64
N THR A 53 14.61 16.86 27.28
CA THR A 53 13.38 17.35 26.64
C THR A 53 13.56 18.75 26.04
N GLY A 54 14.32 19.63 26.72
CA GLY A 54 14.58 20.98 26.22
C GLY A 54 15.37 20.97 24.92
N ALA A 55 16.38 20.10 24.81
CA ALA A 55 17.13 19.91 23.56
C ALA A 55 16.25 19.32 22.45
N LEU A 56 15.35 18.38 22.76
CA LEU A 56 14.41 17.84 21.77
C LEU A 56 13.44 18.90 21.24
N ILE A 57 12.84 19.70 22.13
CA ILE A 57 11.97 20.82 21.75
C ILE A 57 12.73 21.81 20.87
N LYS A 58 13.93 22.21 21.29
CA LYS A 58 14.77 23.14 20.51
C LYS A 58 15.11 22.59 19.12
N ALA A 59 15.36 21.29 19.01
CA ALA A 59 15.59 20.64 17.72
C ALA A 59 14.33 20.70 16.83
N MET A 60 13.15 20.44 17.38
CA MET A 60 11.88 20.58 16.65
C MET A 60 11.67 22.03 16.17
N ASP A 61 11.98 23.03 16.99
CA ASP A 61 11.88 24.44 16.58
C ASP A 61 12.83 24.80 15.44
N ILE A 62 14.05 24.23 15.44
CA ILE A 62 15.03 24.41 14.37
C ILE A 62 14.50 23.79 13.07
N LEU A 63 14.01 22.55 13.13
CA LEU A 63 13.44 21.87 11.96
C LEU A 63 12.21 22.59 11.42
N ASN A 64 11.30 23.01 12.31
CA ASN A 64 10.10 23.76 11.94
C ASN A 64 10.47 25.06 11.20
N ARG A 65 11.40 25.86 11.74
CA ARG A 65 11.85 27.10 11.08
C ARG A 65 12.66 26.84 9.81
N GLY A 66 13.39 25.73 9.76
CA GLY A 66 14.36 25.43 8.71
C GLY A 66 13.81 24.73 7.47
N ILE A 67 12.75 23.94 7.62
CA ILE A 67 12.16 23.12 6.55
C ILE A 67 10.72 23.59 6.27
N HIS A 68 10.38 23.81 4.99
CA HIS A 68 9.10 24.43 4.65
C HIS A 68 7.91 23.48 4.82
N LYS A 69 8.03 22.25 4.29
CA LYS A 69 7.06 21.16 4.40
C LYS A 69 7.72 19.93 4.98
N ALA A 70 7.43 19.59 6.23
CA ALA A 70 8.04 18.45 6.89
C ALA A 70 7.06 17.64 7.72
N PHE A 71 7.21 16.33 7.66
CA PHE A 71 6.61 15.40 8.60
C PHE A 71 7.72 14.70 9.37
N ILE A 72 7.77 14.95 10.69
CA ILE A 72 8.80 14.41 11.57
C ILE A 72 8.27 13.16 12.26
N VAL A 73 9.00 12.05 12.21
CA VAL A 73 8.71 10.85 12.98
C VAL A 73 9.82 10.69 14.01
N LEU A 74 9.55 11.05 15.27
CA LEU A 74 10.48 10.93 16.37
C LEU A 74 10.28 9.58 17.06
N VAL A 75 11.26 8.70 16.98
CA VAL A 75 11.23 7.34 17.54
C VAL A 75 12.22 7.26 18.70
N GLY A 76 11.72 6.85 19.86
CA GLY A 76 12.49 6.68 21.07
C GLY A 76 13.23 5.34 21.13
N PRO A 77 13.78 5.00 22.31
CA PRO A 77 14.62 3.84 22.49
C PRO A 77 13.90 2.53 22.19
N ILE A 78 14.71 1.51 21.86
CA ILE A 78 14.20 0.16 21.61
C ILE A 78 13.73 -0.50 22.92
N HIS A 79 12.56 -1.13 22.86
CA HIS A 79 12.06 -2.07 23.85
C HIS A 79 11.95 -3.44 23.19
N ILE A 80 12.77 -4.38 23.63
CA ILE A 80 12.80 -5.71 23.03
C ILE A 80 12.46 -6.71 24.12
N SER A 81 11.46 -7.54 23.87
CA SER A 81 10.98 -8.50 24.86
C SER A 81 10.59 -9.83 24.21
N SER A 82 10.46 -10.86 25.04
CA SER A 82 9.83 -12.11 24.60
C SER A 82 8.36 -11.87 24.28
N SER A 83 7.83 -12.58 23.28
CA SER A 83 6.38 -12.59 23.00
C SER A 83 5.58 -13.12 24.19
N PHE A 84 6.17 -13.95 25.05
CA PHE A 84 5.55 -14.52 26.24
C PHE A 84 5.70 -13.64 27.49
N GLN A 85 6.70 -12.75 27.53
CA GLN A 85 7.01 -11.86 28.66
C GLN A 85 7.27 -10.46 28.12
N GLN A 86 6.20 -9.74 27.79
CA GLN A 86 6.28 -8.45 27.08
C GLN A 86 6.82 -7.30 27.95
N GLN A 87 6.71 -7.43 29.27
CA GLN A 87 7.17 -6.41 30.23
C GLN A 87 8.69 -6.42 30.44
N GLU A 88 9.37 -7.53 30.11
CA GLU A 88 10.81 -7.66 30.31
C GLU A 88 11.59 -7.07 29.14
N ASN A 89 12.17 -5.89 29.35
CA ASN A 89 13.05 -5.29 28.35
C ASN A 89 14.45 -5.93 28.40
N LEU A 90 14.81 -6.66 27.35
CA LEU A 90 16.11 -7.31 27.15
C LEU A 90 17.30 -6.33 27.13
N MET A 91 17.04 -5.02 27.03
CA MET A 91 18.05 -3.98 27.20
C MET A 91 18.57 -3.91 28.64
N LYS A 92 17.76 -4.26 29.66
CA LYS A 92 18.16 -4.23 31.09
C LYS A 92 19.48 -4.97 31.31
N THR A 93 19.61 -6.18 30.76
CA THR A 93 20.77 -7.06 30.99
C THR A 93 21.94 -6.75 30.06
N ARG A 94 21.69 -6.11 28.92
CA ARG A 94 22.69 -5.79 27.89
C ARG A 94 23.38 -4.46 28.10
N CYS A 95 22.71 -3.53 28.77
CA CYS A 95 23.26 -2.20 28.99
C CYS A 95 24.09 -2.13 30.27
N PRO A 96 25.32 -1.58 30.21
CA PRO A 96 26.22 -1.51 31.36
C PRO A 96 25.57 -0.86 32.59
N CYS A 97 24.90 0.28 32.41
CA CYS A 97 24.34 1.05 33.52
C CYS A 97 23.06 0.42 34.14
N SER A 98 22.33 -0.41 33.38
CA SER A 98 21.04 -0.96 33.80
C SER A 98 21.11 -2.37 34.38
N ARG A 99 22.21 -3.09 34.17
CA ARG A 99 22.35 -4.52 34.54
C ARG A 99 22.14 -4.78 36.02
N GLN A 100 22.62 -3.86 36.87
CA GLN A 100 22.57 -3.98 38.33
C GLN A 100 21.40 -3.18 38.94
N GLN A 101 20.54 -2.60 38.11
CA GLN A 101 19.41 -1.80 38.60
C GLN A 101 18.28 -2.70 39.11
N PRO A 102 17.49 -2.22 40.11
CA PRO A 102 16.39 -2.97 40.67
C PRO A 102 15.30 -3.26 39.62
N ASP A 103 14.43 -4.20 39.95
CA ASP A 103 13.24 -4.45 39.15
C ASP A 103 12.35 -3.21 39.07
N GLY A 104 11.66 -3.04 37.93
CA GLY A 104 10.90 -1.82 37.64
C GLY A 104 11.74 -0.62 37.19
N PHE A 105 13.08 -0.66 37.29
CA PHE A 105 13.94 0.45 36.83
C PHE A 105 13.68 0.81 35.36
N MET A 106 13.67 -0.18 34.47
CA MET A 106 13.41 0.05 33.05
C MET A 106 12.01 0.62 32.80
N GLN A 107 11.02 0.23 33.60
CA GLN A 107 9.67 0.76 33.49
C GLN A 107 9.63 2.24 33.89
N SER A 108 10.27 2.62 35.01
CA SER A 108 10.39 4.02 35.43
C SER A 108 11.12 4.86 34.38
N LEU A 109 12.21 4.34 33.82
CA LEU A 109 12.94 4.99 32.75
C LEU A 109 12.06 5.17 31.50
N SER A 110 11.33 4.13 31.12
CA SER A 110 10.37 4.22 30.02
C SER A 110 9.27 5.27 30.29
N THR A 111 8.76 5.38 31.50
CA THR A 111 7.78 6.45 31.83
C THR A 111 8.38 7.84 31.63
N LYS A 112 9.65 8.07 32.02
CA LYS A 112 10.32 9.36 31.79
C LYS A 112 10.45 9.70 30.30
N TRP A 113 10.84 8.72 29.49
CA TRP A 113 10.92 8.87 28.03
C TRP A 113 9.54 9.13 27.41
N ALA A 114 8.51 8.40 27.84
CA ALA A 114 7.14 8.60 27.38
C ALA A 114 6.62 10.01 27.66
N ASN A 115 6.80 10.49 28.89
CA ASN A 115 6.37 11.83 29.30
C ASN A 115 7.07 12.92 28.49
N SER A 116 8.38 12.79 28.31
CA SER A 116 9.18 13.74 27.52
C SER A 116 8.75 13.78 26.05
N PHE A 117 8.43 12.62 25.47
CA PHE A 117 7.94 12.54 24.09
C PHE A 117 6.53 13.14 23.95
N ALA A 118 5.66 12.91 24.92
CA ALA A 118 4.33 13.54 24.95
C ALA A 118 4.43 15.08 25.04
N GLU A 119 5.38 15.60 25.82
CA GLU A 119 5.66 17.04 25.90
C GLU A 119 6.13 17.60 24.55
N VAL A 120 7.07 16.92 23.88
CA VAL A 120 7.54 17.30 22.53
C VAL A 120 6.40 17.28 21.51
N GLN A 121 5.53 16.25 21.54
CA GLN A 121 4.35 16.15 20.67
C GLN A 121 3.40 17.34 20.88
N SER A 122 3.08 17.63 22.14
CA SER A 122 2.20 18.74 22.51
C SER A 122 2.77 20.08 22.05
N HIS A 123 4.07 20.31 22.26
CA HIS A 123 4.75 21.52 21.80
C HIS A 123 4.58 21.74 20.30
N VAL A 124 4.84 20.73 19.47
CA VAL A 124 4.70 20.84 18.01
C VAL A 124 3.25 21.10 17.60
N GLN A 125 2.28 20.42 18.23
CA GLN A 125 0.86 20.59 17.93
C GLN A 125 0.35 21.99 18.29
N ASN A 126 0.85 22.58 19.38
CA ASN A 126 0.45 23.92 19.82
C ASN A 126 0.83 25.03 18.84
N VAL A 127 1.86 24.83 18.01
CA VAL A 127 2.28 25.80 16.98
C VAL A 127 1.24 25.90 15.83
N LYS A 128 0.39 24.89 15.61
CA LYS A 128 -0.70 24.87 14.62
C LYS A 128 -0.29 25.22 13.17
N ARG A 129 0.93 24.86 12.75
CA ARG A 129 1.40 25.10 11.38
C ARG A 129 0.99 23.96 10.45
N LYS A 130 0.21 24.25 9.41
CA LYS A 130 -0.30 23.23 8.46
C LYS A 130 0.76 22.48 7.65
N THR A 131 1.95 23.06 7.46
CA THR A 131 3.03 22.46 6.67
C THR A 131 4.10 21.76 7.52
N PHE A 132 3.91 21.67 8.84
CA PHE A 132 4.85 21.03 9.73
C PHE A 132 4.10 20.24 10.78
N SER A 133 4.34 18.94 10.84
CA SER A 133 3.75 18.08 11.87
C SER A 133 4.77 17.06 12.36
N ALA A 134 4.58 16.59 13.58
CA ALA A 134 5.39 15.55 14.19
C ALA A 134 4.53 14.41 14.74
N LEU A 135 5.05 13.20 14.66
CA LEU A 135 4.56 12.02 15.35
C LEU A 135 5.67 11.49 16.26
N THR A 136 5.45 11.54 17.56
CA THR A 136 6.34 10.96 18.57
C THR A 136 5.91 9.53 18.90
N LEU A 137 6.84 8.60 18.78
CA LEU A 137 6.72 7.21 19.19
C LEU A 137 7.72 6.98 20.32
N PRO A 138 7.27 6.94 21.60
CA PRO A 138 8.19 6.94 22.74
C PRO A 138 9.08 5.71 22.82
N PHE A 139 8.67 4.60 22.20
CA PHE A 139 9.46 3.38 22.11
C PHE A 139 9.28 2.72 20.75
N LEU A 140 10.36 2.06 20.32
CA LEU A 140 10.31 1.06 19.26
C LEU A 140 10.19 -0.32 19.90
N THR A 141 8.97 -0.87 19.90
CA THR A 141 8.65 -2.10 20.63
C THR A 141 8.71 -3.34 19.74
N LEU A 142 9.64 -4.25 20.01
CA LEU A 142 9.78 -5.53 19.31
C LEU A 142 9.49 -6.71 20.23
N HIS A 143 8.39 -7.41 19.95
CA HIS A 143 8.05 -8.68 20.58
C HIS A 143 8.44 -9.84 19.67
N SER A 144 9.19 -10.81 20.19
CA SER A 144 9.62 -11.98 19.42
C SER A 144 9.64 -13.25 20.27
N ARG A 145 9.36 -14.40 19.65
CA ARG A 145 9.60 -15.71 20.27
C ARG A 145 11.08 -16.00 20.49
N TYR A 146 11.95 -15.39 19.68
CA TYR A 146 13.40 -15.54 19.76
C TYR A 146 14.07 -14.15 19.85
N PRO A 147 13.84 -13.38 20.93
CA PRO A 147 14.21 -11.96 20.98
C PRO A 147 15.74 -11.77 21.03
N TYR A 148 16.48 -12.72 21.59
CA TYR A 148 17.95 -12.74 21.58
C TYR A 148 18.53 -12.77 20.16
N SER A 149 17.85 -13.39 19.20
CA SER A 149 18.30 -13.48 17.80
C SER A 149 18.23 -12.16 17.03
N LEU A 150 17.69 -11.10 17.64
CA LEU A 150 17.60 -9.77 17.03
C LEU A 150 18.83 -8.90 17.31
N PHE A 151 19.70 -9.33 18.22
CA PHE A 151 20.88 -8.58 18.64
C PHE A 151 22.16 -9.10 17.98
N ILE A 152 23.17 -8.23 17.95
CA ILE A 152 24.56 -8.65 17.77
C ILE A 152 25.00 -9.34 19.09
N PRO A 153 25.70 -10.49 19.03
CA PRO A 153 26.18 -11.17 20.23
C PRO A 153 26.93 -10.23 21.18
N ASN A 154 26.56 -10.24 22.46
CA ASN A 154 27.14 -9.44 23.55
C ASN A 154 27.12 -7.91 23.35
N LYS A 155 26.34 -7.38 22.39
CA LYS A 155 26.21 -5.94 22.17
C LYS A 155 24.75 -5.49 22.30
N PRO A 156 24.49 -4.29 22.82
CA PRO A 156 23.15 -3.70 22.90
C PRO A 156 22.69 -3.12 21.55
N LEU A 157 23.08 -3.77 20.43
CA LEU A 157 22.85 -3.30 19.07
C LEU A 157 22.06 -4.34 18.30
N LEU A 158 21.14 -3.87 17.45
CA LEU A 158 20.38 -4.73 16.56
C LEU A 158 21.29 -5.32 15.47
N ASN A 159 21.05 -6.56 15.11
CA ASN A 159 21.63 -7.15 13.89
C ASN A 159 20.72 -6.87 12.69
N ARG A 160 21.09 -7.38 11.50
CA ARG A 160 20.29 -7.24 10.27
C ARG A 160 18.82 -7.65 10.44
N ARG A 161 18.57 -8.76 11.15
CA ARG A 161 17.21 -9.24 11.42
C ARG A 161 16.46 -8.30 12.35
N GLY A 162 17.13 -7.81 13.39
CA GLY A 162 16.59 -6.80 14.31
C GLY A 162 16.17 -5.52 13.58
N HIS A 163 17.05 -4.99 12.72
CA HIS A 163 16.73 -3.82 11.89
C HIS A 163 15.55 -4.05 10.94
N ASN A 164 15.46 -5.22 10.32
CA ASN A 164 14.30 -5.56 9.48
C ASN A 164 12.98 -5.54 10.29
N TYR A 165 12.99 -6.06 11.52
CA TYR A 165 11.79 -6.07 12.37
C TYR A 165 11.45 -4.65 12.86
N ALA A 166 12.46 -3.85 13.19
CA ALA A 166 12.30 -2.44 13.53
C ALA A 166 11.68 -1.62 12.39
N ALA A 167 12.17 -1.80 11.16
CA ALA A 167 11.63 -1.13 9.98
C ALA A 167 10.17 -1.55 9.71
N LYS A 168 9.87 -2.84 9.80
CA LYS A 168 8.52 -3.37 9.62
C LYS A 168 7.56 -2.87 10.70
N TRP A 169 8.01 -2.85 11.95
CA TRP A 169 7.24 -2.28 13.06
C TRP A 169 6.91 -0.81 12.80
N LEU A 170 7.91 -0.02 12.41
CA LEU A 170 7.74 1.41 12.15
C LEU A 170 6.76 1.64 11.01
N TRP A 171 6.93 0.91 9.90
CA TRP A 171 5.99 0.95 8.77
C TRP A 171 4.56 0.65 9.22
N ASN A 172 4.35 -0.50 9.85
CA ASN A 172 3.03 -0.92 10.29
C ASN A 172 2.43 0.10 11.26
N ARG A 173 3.23 0.66 12.18
CA ARG A 173 2.77 1.67 13.15
C ARG A 173 2.38 2.99 12.50
N LEU A 174 3.07 3.42 11.44
CA LEU A 174 2.77 4.63 10.68
C LEU A 174 1.49 4.49 9.84
N ILE A 175 1.29 3.32 9.23
CA ILE A 175 0.11 3.03 8.41
C ILE A 175 -1.14 2.79 9.27
N SER A 176 -1.02 1.98 10.32
CA SER A 176 -2.19 1.62 11.15
C SER A 176 -2.56 2.69 12.18
N GLY A 177 -1.63 3.58 12.55
CA GLY A 177 -1.88 4.62 13.54
C GLY A 177 -2.05 4.04 14.96
N PRO A 178 -2.80 4.71 15.86
CA PRO A 178 -2.98 4.27 17.24
C PRO A 178 -3.68 2.90 17.37
N ASN A 179 -4.42 2.47 16.34
CA ASN A 179 -5.09 1.16 16.31
C ASN A 179 -4.11 -0.01 16.14
N TYR A 180 -2.80 0.24 16.02
CA TYR A 180 -1.83 -0.85 15.95
C TYR A 180 -1.78 -1.60 17.28
N ASN A 181 -2.30 -2.82 17.28
CA ASN A 181 -2.28 -3.66 18.47
C ASN A 181 -0.89 -4.29 18.68
N PHE A 182 -0.06 -3.62 19.49
CA PHE A 182 1.29 -4.08 19.81
C PHE A 182 1.35 -5.40 20.59
N SER A 183 0.34 -5.74 21.38
CA SER A 183 0.36 -6.97 22.19
C SER A 183 0.12 -8.23 21.36
N LYS A 184 -0.54 -8.08 20.20
CA LYS A 184 -0.79 -9.16 19.23
C LYS A 184 0.20 -9.20 18.06
N ALA A 185 0.99 -8.14 17.88
CA ALA A 185 1.94 -8.04 16.78
C ALA A 185 3.08 -9.06 16.93
N VAL A 186 3.16 -10.03 16.02
CA VAL A 186 4.27 -10.98 15.92
C VAL A 186 5.03 -10.61 14.67
N LEU A 187 5.98 -9.67 14.77
CA LEU A 187 6.67 -9.09 13.61
C LEU A 187 7.36 -10.10 12.68
N SER A 188 7.70 -11.28 13.19
CA SER A 188 8.21 -12.39 12.37
C SER A 188 7.19 -12.96 11.38
N GLN A 189 5.89 -12.80 11.65
CA GLN A 189 4.78 -13.38 10.91
C GLN A 189 3.79 -12.34 10.37
N ASP A 190 3.72 -11.15 10.97
CA ASP A 190 2.79 -10.10 10.54
C ASP A 190 2.94 -9.76 9.06
N ALA A 191 1.86 -9.44 8.35
CA ALA A 191 1.97 -8.87 7.02
C ALA A 191 2.40 -7.39 7.11
N TYR A 192 2.92 -6.84 6.00
CA TYR A 192 2.97 -5.39 5.84
C TYR A 192 1.54 -4.89 5.63
N PHE A 193 1.17 -3.83 6.35
CA PHE A 193 -0.09 -3.13 6.08
C PHE A 193 0.04 -2.22 4.87
N CYS A 194 -1.01 -2.17 4.08
CA CYS A 194 -1.13 -1.27 2.94
C CYS A 194 -2.14 -0.16 3.30
N PRO A 195 -1.82 1.12 3.05
CA PRO A 195 -2.79 2.19 3.21
C PRO A 195 -3.92 2.02 2.17
N SER A 196 -5.17 2.20 2.60
CA SER A 196 -6.33 2.24 1.71
C SER A 196 -6.30 3.51 0.85
N LEU A 197 -6.80 3.43 -0.40
CA LEU A 197 -6.85 4.54 -1.36
C LEU A 197 -7.63 5.76 -0.83
N GLY A 198 -8.57 5.56 0.10
CA GLY A 198 -9.36 6.63 0.71
C GLY A 198 -8.77 7.20 2.00
N CYS A 199 -7.58 6.77 2.41
CA CYS A 199 -7.00 7.11 3.71
C CYS A 199 -5.69 7.90 3.57
N PRO A 200 -5.36 8.79 4.52
CA PRO A 200 -4.04 9.39 4.59
C PRO A 200 -2.97 8.31 4.66
N TYR A 201 -1.90 8.49 3.87
CA TYR A 201 -0.81 7.51 3.79
C TYR A 201 -0.12 7.30 5.14
N PHE A 202 0.29 8.40 5.79
CA PHE A 202 0.76 8.39 7.17
C PHE A 202 -0.30 8.98 8.09
N ARG A 203 -0.59 8.24 9.16
CA ARG A 203 -1.56 8.65 10.17
C ARG A 203 -0.89 9.46 11.26
N THR A 204 -1.43 10.64 11.49
CA THR A 204 -1.08 11.61 12.53
C THR A 204 -2.30 11.82 13.41
N PRO A 205 -2.12 12.38 14.63
CA PRO A 205 -3.27 12.76 15.46
C PRO A 205 -4.26 13.69 14.75
N ASP A 206 -3.81 14.50 13.78
CA ASP A 206 -4.61 15.52 13.11
C ASP A 206 -5.42 14.99 11.90
N ASN A 207 -5.07 13.82 11.35
CA ASN A 207 -5.70 13.26 10.14
C ASN A 207 -6.27 11.84 10.34
N PHE A 208 -6.38 11.39 11.60
CA PHE A 208 -6.89 10.06 11.94
C PHE A 208 -8.42 10.02 11.90
N ASN A 209 -8.99 9.63 10.76
CA ASN A 209 -10.41 9.26 10.64
C ASN A 209 -10.57 7.73 10.71
N ASN A 210 -11.80 7.23 10.92
CA ASN A 210 -12.15 5.79 10.92
C ASN A 210 -11.86 5.15 9.56
N CYS A 211 -10.61 4.73 9.40
CA CYS A 211 -10.07 4.11 8.20
C CYS A 211 -9.83 2.62 8.45
N GLU A 212 -10.47 1.76 7.66
CA GLU A 212 -10.21 0.33 7.68
C GLU A 212 -8.77 0.04 7.23
N ILE A 213 -8.09 -0.87 7.93
CA ILE A 213 -6.73 -1.30 7.62
C ILE A 213 -6.82 -2.69 7.03
N LEU A 214 -6.27 -2.87 5.83
CA LEU A 214 -6.16 -4.17 5.20
C LEU A 214 -4.69 -4.61 5.16
N THR A 215 -4.46 -5.91 5.39
CA THR A 215 -3.18 -6.53 5.06
C THR A 215 -3.07 -6.69 3.54
N HIS A 216 -1.86 -6.83 3.01
CA HIS A 216 -1.66 -7.10 1.58
C HIS A 216 -2.50 -8.31 1.10
N SER A 217 -2.46 -9.41 1.84
CA SER A 217 -3.22 -10.62 1.50
C SER A 217 -4.73 -10.40 1.55
N SER A 218 -5.24 -9.65 2.54
CA SER A 218 -6.66 -9.32 2.62
C SER A 218 -7.09 -8.39 1.49
N ALA A 219 -6.25 -7.42 1.12
CA ALA A 219 -6.53 -6.51 0.02
C ALA A 219 -6.56 -7.25 -1.32
N GLU A 220 -5.64 -8.20 -1.54
CA GLU A 220 -5.59 -9.05 -2.73
C GLU A 220 -6.83 -9.95 -2.82
N GLN A 221 -7.22 -10.59 -1.72
CA GLN A 221 -8.47 -11.37 -1.64
C GLN A 221 -9.71 -10.52 -1.96
N LEU A 222 -9.77 -9.30 -1.45
CA LEU A 222 -10.89 -8.39 -1.68
C LEU A 222 -10.94 -7.88 -3.13
N ARG A 223 -9.79 -7.74 -3.79
CA ARG A 223 -9.74 -7.44 -5.23
C ARG A 223 -10.29 -8.60 -6.05
N VAL A 224 -9.86 -9.83 -5.74
CA VAL A 224 -10.33 -11.04 -6.43
C VAL A 224 -11.84 -11.25 -6.21
N SER A 225 -12.36 -10.99 -5.01
CA SER A 225 -13.80 -11.13 -4.75
C SER A 225 -14.62 -10.11 -5.54
N LYS A 226 -14.18 -8.84 -5.59
CA LYS A 226 -14.85 -7.79 -6.36
C LYS A 226 -14.83 -8.04 -7.86
N GLU A 227 -13.74 -8.61 -8.38
CA GLU A 227 -13.63 -8.96 -9.79
C GLU A 227 -14.63 -10.06 -10.16
N LYS A 228 -14.77 -11.08 -9.32
CA LYS A 228 -15.79 -12.14 -9.49
C LYS A 228 -17.23 -11.61 -9.42
N GLU A 229 -17.52 -10.70 -8.48
CA GLU A 229 -18.84 -10.07 -8.39
C GLU A 229 -19.17 -9.27 -9.65
N LEU A 230 -18.20 -8.52 -10.19
CA LEU A 230 -18.36 -7.75 -11.41
C LEU A 230 -18.57 -8.65 -12.64
N GLU A 231 -17.82 -9.75 -12.75
CA GLU A 231 -18.01 -10.75 -13.81
C GLU A 231 -19.40 -11.42 -13.73
N GLN A 232 -19.89 -11.69 -12.52
CA GLN A 232 -21.21 -12.27 -12.30
C GLN A 232 -22.33 -11.31 -12.71
N ASP A 233 -22.23 -10.02 -12.38
CA ASP A 233 -23.20 -9.00 -12.78
C ASP A 233 -23.25 -8.79 -14.31
N LEU A 234 -22.08 -8.75 -14.97
CA LEU A 234 -21.97 -8.70 -16.43
C LEU A 234 -22.50 -9.98 -17.11
N GLY A 235 -22.34 -11.14 -16.46
CA GLY A 235 -22.88 -12.42 -16.93
C GLY A 235 -24.40 -12.50 -16.87
N VAL A 236 -25.02 -12.00 -15.80
CA VAL A 236 -26.48 -11.96 -15.62
C VAL A 236 -27.14 -11.00 -16.63
N SER A 237 -26.50 -9.87 -16.94
CA SER A 237 -26.96 -8.91 -17.95
C SER A 237 -27.10 -9.52 -19.35
N LYS A 238 -26.24 -10.46 -19.75
CA LYS A 238 -26.20 -11.00 -21.12
C LYS A 238 -27.28 -12.04 -21.42
N PHE A 239 -27.86 -12.69 -20.40
CA PHE A 239 -28.79 -13.82 -20.61
C PHE A 239 -30.28 -13.47 -20.55
N GLY A 240 -30.63 -12.23 -20.18
CA GLY A 240 -32.01 -11.85 -19.86
C GLY A 240 -32.93 -11.34 -20.99
N SER A 241 -32.45 -11.12 -22.23
CA SER A 241 -33.30 -10.42 -23.23
C SER A 241 -33.16 -10.87 -24.69
N LYS A 242 -32.03 -11.44 -25.12
CA LYS A 242 -31.80 -11.69 -26.57
C LYS A 242 -32.48 -12.93 -27.16
N ASN A 243 -32.82 -13.93 -26.35
CA ASN A 243 -33.31 -15.19 -26.91
C ASN A 243 -34.75 -15.08 -27.44
N SER A 244 -35.62 -14.26 -26.83
CA SER A 244 -37.02 -14.16 -27.26
C SER A 244 -37.20 -13.50 -28.63
N GLU A 245 -36.34 -12.54 -28.98
CA GLU A 245 -36.47 -11.77 -30.23
C GLU A 245 -36.05 -12.59 -31.45
N VAL A 246 -35.02 -13.43 -31.31
CA VAL A 246 -34.51 -14.31 -32.38
C VAL A 246 -35.51 -15.42 -32.74
N TYR A 247 -36.24 -15.97 -31.77
CA TYR A 247 -37.28 -16.98 -32.04
C TYR A 247 -38.46 -16.37 -32.80
N LEU A 248 -38.87 -15.14 -32.45
CA LEU A 248 -39.97 -14.46 -33.10
C LEU A 248 -39.64 -14.11 -34.56
N THR A 249 -38.42 -13.62 -34.83
CA THR A 249 -37.97 -13.32 -36.20
C THR A 249 -37.88 -14.60 -37.05
N THR A 250 -37.42 -15.71 -36.49
CA THR A 250 -37.30 -16.98 -37.22
C THR A 250 -38.66 -17.55 -37.61
N LEU A 251 -39.66 -17.48 -36.70
CA LEU A 251 -41.02 -17.91 -37.00
C LEU A 251 -41.69 -17.04 -38.07
N ALA A 252 -41.47 -15.72 -38.05
CA ALA A 252 -41.99 -14.82 -39.07
C ALA A 252 -41.44 -15.15 -40.47
N ILE A 253 -40.15 -15.42 -40.59
CA ILE A 253 -39.51 -15.79 -41.87
C ILE A 253 -40.10 -17.10 -42.42
N MET A 254 -40.24 -18.12 -41.57
CA MET A 254 -40.84 -19.39 -41.99
C MET A 254 -42.29 -19.23 -42.42
N GLY A 255 -43.07 -18.39 -41.73
CA GLY A 255 -44.46 -18.08 -42.09
C GLY A 255 -44.57 -17.39 -43.45
N ILE A 256 -43.74 -16.39 -43.73
CA ILE A 256 -43.72 -15.67 -45.00
C ILE A 256 -43.33 -16.60 -46.16
N ALA A 257 -42.31 -17.44 -45.97
CA ALA A 257 -41.89 -18.41 -46.97
C ALA A 257 -42.99 -19.44 -47.28
N PHE A 258 -43.73 -19.89 -46.27
CA PHE A 258 -44.83 -20.82 -46.47
C PHE A 258 -45.98 -20.19 -47.27
N LEU A 259 -46.33 -18.93 -46.97
CA LEU A 259 -47.36 -18.20 -47.70
C LEU A 259 -46.95 -17.91 -49.15
N SER A 260 -45.68 -17.61 -49.42
CA SER A 260 -45.20 -17.40 -50.79
C SER A 260 -45.31 -18.69 -51.61
N VAL A 261 -44.91 -19.84 -51.06
CA VAL A 261 -45.03 -21.14 -51.74
C VAL A 261 -46.49 -21.49 -52.04
N ILE A 262 -47.40 -21.26 -51.10
CA ILE A 262 -48.84 -21.50 -51.33
C ILE A 262 -49.37 -20.57 -52.42
N THR A 263 -49.08 -19.27 -52.35
CA THR A 263 -49.59 -18.30 -53.34
C THR A 263 -49.06 -18.59 -54.74
N PHE A 264 -47.75 -18.80 -54.90
CA PHE A 264 -47.17 -19.20 -56.18
C PHE A 264 -47.72 -20.55 -56.66
N GLY A 265 -47.78 -21.56 -55.80
CA GLY A 265 -48.37 -22.87 -56.13
C GLY A 265 -49.82 -22.76 -56.60
N THR A 266 -50.62 -21.91 -55.96
CA THR A 266 -52.02 -21.69 -56.35
C THR A 266 -52.13 -20.93 -57.68
N ILE A 267 -51.24 -19.97 -57.93
CA ILE A 267 -51.17 -19.24 -59.21
C ILE A 267 -50.77 -20.20 -60.34
N PHE A 268 -49.73 -21.01 -60.15
CA PHE A 268 -49.29 -22.00 -61.14
C PHE A 268 -50.37 -23.06 -61.37
N TYR A 269 -51.03 -23.55 -60.31
CA TYR A 269 -52.13 -24.50 -60.44
C TYR A 269 -53.31 -23.92 -61.23
N LYS A 270 -53.72 -22.67 -60.94
CA LYS A 270 -54.79 -21.99 -61.67
C LYS A 270 -54.41 -21.66 -63.11
N ARG A 271 -53.15 -21.33 -63.38
CA ARG A 271 -52.65 -21.09 -64.76
C ARG A 271 -52.52 -22.39 -65.56
N SER A 272 -52.02 -23.46 -64.94
CA SER A 272 -51.92 -24.80 -65.54
C SER A 272 -53.30 -25.34 -65.96
N LYS A 273 -54.34 -25.16 -65.12
CA LYS A 273 -55.71 -25.58 -65.45
C LYS A 273 -56.37 -24.75 -66.58
N LYS A 274 -55.82 -23.59 -66.94
CA LYS A 274 -56.35 -22.71 -68.01
C LYS A 274 -55.76 -22.99 -69.40
N GLY A 275 -55.01 -24.08 -69.58
CA GLY A 275 -54.73 -24.66 -70.89
C GLY A 275 -54.15 -23.66 -71.89
N THR A 276 -53.09 -22.97 -71.51
CA THR A 276 -52.32 -22.12 -72.42
C THR A 276 -50.85 -22.53 -72.33
N GLU A 277 -50.36 -23.22 -73.36
CA GLU A 277 -48.93 -23.39 -73.57
C GLU A 277 -48.34 -22.03 -73.95
N VAL A 278 -47.44 -21.52 -73.12
CA VAL A 278 -46.41 -20.58 -73.56
C VAL A 278 -45.12 -20.91 -72.82
N ALA A 279 -44.09 -21.22 -73.60
CA ALA A 279 -42.71 -21.34 -73.17
C ALA A 279 -42.24 -20.00 -72.57
N LEU A 280 -41.81 -20.04 -71.31
CA LEU A 280 -41.12 -18.91 -70.70
C LEU A 280 -39.66 -19.32 -70.53
N MET A 281 -38.84 -18.88 -71.49
CA MET A 281 -37.38 -18.86 -71.37
C MET A 281 -37.01 -17.98 -70.18
N LEU A 282 -36.63 -18.61 -69.06
CA LEU A 282 -35.78 -17.98 -68.06
C LEU A 282 -34.37 -18.47 -68.35
N TYR A 283 -33.58 -17.62 -69.02
CA TYR A 283 -32.13 -17.75 -69.02
C TYR A 283 -31.66 -17.63 -67.57
N MET A 284 -31.15 -18.75 -67.04
CA MET A 284 -30.31 -18.78 -65.86
C MET A 284 -28.90 -18.39 -66.32
N GLU A 285 -28.45 -17.18 -66.01
CA GLU A 285 -27.02 -16.91 -65.90
C GLU A 285 -26.62 -17.14 -64.45
N LEU A 286 -26.07 -18.33 -64.23
CA LEU A 286 -25.16 -18.65 -63.14
C LEU A 286 -23.78 -18.13 -63.56
N GLU A 287 -23.24 -17.14 -62.86
CA GLU A 287 -21.79 -16.98 -62.76
C GLU A 287 -21.41 -16.60 -61.33
N ASP A 288 -20.95 -17.63 -60.61
CA ASP A 288 -20.08 -17.56 -59.45
C ASP A 288 -18.79 -16.80 -59.80
N CYS A 289 -18.41 -15.83 -58.96
CA CYS A 289 -17.04 -15.34 -58.87
C CYS A 289 -16.52 -15.48 -57.44
N SER A 290 -15.96 -16.68 -57.18
CA SER A 290 -14.69 -16.98 -56.50
C SER A 290 -14.04 -15.93 -55.60
N SER A 291 -13.84 -16.30 -54.33
CA SER A 291 -12.49 -16.35 -53.74
C SER A 291 -12.47 -17.12 -52.42
N PRO A 292 -11.75 -18.25 -52.38
CA PRO A 292 -10.83 -18.48 -51.26
C PRO A 292 -9.47 -19.06 -51.70
N ASN A 293 -8.43 -18.62 -50.99
CA ASN A 293 -7.10 -19.21 -50.78
C ASN A 293 -6.10 -19.23 -51.95
N ILE A 294 -4.90 -18.68 -51.70
CA ILE A 294 -3.62 -19.41 -51.83
C ILE A 294 -2.56 -18.80 -50.88
N ILE A 295 -1.97 -19.71 -50.12
CA ILE A 295 -0.77 -19.62 -49.29
C ILE A 295 0.45 -19.66 -50.22
N THR A 296 1.45 -18.77 -50.10
CA THR A 296 2.87 -19.11 -49.81
C THR A 296 3.83 -17.93 -49.95
N LYS A 297 4.57 -17.70 -48.86
CA LYS A 297 6.02 -17.50 -48.75
C LYS A 297 6.79 -16.98 -49.97
N GLN A 298 7.43 -15.82 -49.79
CA GLN A 298 8.79 -15.63 -50.29
C GLN A 298 9.62 -14.86 -49.23
N ALA A 299 10.53 -15.59 -48.61
CA ALA A 299 11.65 -15.04 -47.86
C ALA A 299 12.79 -14.83 -48.86
N MET A 300 13.43 -13.66 -48.84
CA MET A 300 14.80 -13.52 -49.33
C MET A 300 15.52 -12.42 -48.54
N LEU A 301 16.56 -12.86 -47.83
CA LEU A 301 17.64 -12.06 -47.28
C LEU A 301 18.30 -11.22 -48.38
N VAL A 302 18.64 -9.97 -48.07
CA VAL A 302 19.88 -9.32 -48.53
C VAL A 302 20.41 -8.47 -47.37
N ASP A 303 21.48 -8.95 -46.75
CA ASP A 303 22.51 -8.12 -46.13
C ASP A 303 23.34 -7.46 -47.24
N ALA A 304 23.67 -6.18 -47.07
CA ALA A 304 25.02 -5.59 -47.22
C ALA A 304 24.97 -4.10 -47.63
N ASN A 305 25.74 -3.31 -46.88
CA ASN A 305 26.27 -1.97 -47.16
C ASN A 305 25.30 -0.78 -47.10
N GLN A 306 25.26 -0.08 -45.96
CA GLN A 306 26.14 1.06 -45.67
C GLN A 306 26.07 1.44 -44.18
#